data_AF-A0A8T6IHE6-F1
#
_entry.id   AF-A0A8T6IHE6-F1
#
_cell.length_a   1.000
_cell.length_b   1.000
_cell.length_c   1.000
_cell.angle_alpha   90.00
_cell.angle_beta   90.00
_cell.angle_gamma   90.00
#
_symmetry.space_group_name_H-M   'P 1'
#
loop_
_entity.id
_entity.type
_entity.pdbx_description
1 polymer ?
#
loop_
_entity_poly.entity_id
_entity_poly.type
_entity_poly.pdbx_seq_one_letter_code
_entity_poly.pdbx_strand_id
1 'polypeptide(L)' 'MNAPARERTVLGLPLAKGGATLIEASAGTGKTYALTTLVARLLVEQGTEIGALLVVTFTNAATDELRDRIRHTLRARGVV' A
#
# COMPACT_ATOMS: atom_id res chain seq x y z
N MET A 1 20.73 -0.94 14.08
CA MET A 1 21.60 -0.52 12.97
C MET A 1 20.71 -0.27 11.76
N ASN A 2 20.32 0.99 11.51
CA ASN A 2 19.39 1.34 10.43
C ASN A 2 20.20 1.43 9.12
N ALA A 3 19.90 0.57 8.15
CA ALA A 3 20.52 0.63 6.83
C ALA A 3 20.17 1.99 6.16
N PRO A 4 21.04 2.55 5.30
CA PRO A 4 20.77 3.83 4.66
C PRO A 4 19.44 3.78 3.89
N ALA A 5 18.65 4.84 3.99
CA ALA A 5 17.41 5.03 3.25
C ALA A 5 17.71 5.11 1.75
N ARG A 6 17.84 3.94 1.11
CA ARG A 6 17.93 3.82 -0.35
C ARG A 6 16.55 4.16 -0.89
N GLU A 7 16.48 5.02 -1.89
CA GLU A 7 15.25 5.30 -2.62
C GLU A 7 14.71 3.99 -3.20
N ARG A 8 13.62 3.50 -2.61
CA ARG A 8 12.99 2.22 -2.97
C ARG A 8 11.68 2.51 -3.64
N THR A 9 11.49 1.97 -4.83
CA THR A 9 10.16 1.92 -5.46
C THR A 9 9.21 1.13 -4.58
N VAL A 10 7.91 1.46 -4.64
CA VAL A 10 6.86 0.78 -3.88
C VAL A 10 6.87 -0.74 -4.03
N LEU A 11 7.23 -1.26 -5.21
CA LEU A 11 7.36 -2.70 -5.49
C LEU A 11 8.61 -3.33 -4.85
N GLY A 12 9.66 -2.54 -4.61
CA GLY A 12 10.90 -2.99 -3.95
C GLY A 12 10.90 -2.78 -2.43
N LEU A 13 9.83 -2.23 -1.86
CA LEU A 13 9.71 -2.07 -0.41
C LEU A 13 9.54 -3.45 0.26
N PRO A 14 10.39 -3.81 1.25
CA PRO A 14 10.22 -5.03 2.01
C PRO A 14 8.92 -5.01 2.83
N LEU A 15 8.17 -6.11 2.79
CA LEU A 15 6.94 -6.29 3.58
C LEU A 15 7.26 -7.01 4.90
N ALA A 16 8.24 -6.49 5.66
CA ALA A 16 8.69 -7.14 6.88
C ALA A 16 7.56 -7.22 7.91
N LYS A 17 7.42 -8.38 8.57
CA LYS A 17 6.49 -8.56 9.69
C LYS A 17 7.07 -7.87 10.93
N GLY A 18 6.84 -6.57 11.03
CA GLY A 18 7.28 -5.72 12.14
C GLY A 18 8.20 -4.57 11.71
N GLY A 19 8.08 -3.44 12.42
CA GLY A 19 8.81 -2.21 12.15
C GLY A 19 7.95 -1.13 11.47
N ALA A 20 8.51 0.07 11.34
CA ALA A 20 7.87 1.20 10.67
C ALA A 20 8.62 1.52 9.38
N THR A 21 7.88 1.77 8.30
CA THR A 21 8.42 2.29 7.04
C THR A 21 7.83 3.66 6.80
N LEU A 22 8.69 4.67 6.65
CA LEU A 22 8.28 6.00 6.20
C LEU A 22 8.42 6.07 4.68
N ILE A 23 7.34 6.48 4.02
CA ILE A 23 7.34 6.74 2.58
C ILE A 23 7.09 8.23 2.41
N GLU A 24 8.14 8.96 2.02
CA GLU A 24 7.99 10.35 1.63
C GLU A 24 7.39 10.44 0.24
N ALA A 25 6.44 11.34 0.08
CA ALA A 25 5.79 11.57 -1.19
C ALA A 25 5.30 13.01 -1.24
N SER A 26 5.59 13.70 -2.34
CA SER A 26 5.14 15.07 -2.60
C SER A 26 3.77 15.09 -3.29
N ALA A 27 3.22 16.28 -3.52
CA ALA A 27 2.02 16.39 -4.34
C ALA A 27 2.28 15.81 -5.75
N GLY A 28 1.32 15.04 -6.28
CA GLY A 28 1.42 14.46 -7.62
C GLY A 28 2.36 13.23 -7.75
N THR A 29 3.04 12.78 -6.69
CA THR A 29 4.00 11.65 -6.79
C THR A 29 3.37 10.27 -6.61
N GLY A 30 2.06 10.14 -6.84
CA GLY A 30 1.38 8.84 -6.83
C GLY A 30 1.15 8.22 -5.44
N LYS A 31 0.96 9.01 -4.38
CA LYS A 31 0.65 8.52 -3.01
C LYS A 31 -0.45 7.46 -2.97
N THR A 32 -1.56 7.75 -3.66
CA THR A 32 -2.70 6.84 -3.72
C THR A 32 -2.34 5.54 -4.45
N TYR A 33 -1.59 5.63 -5.54
CA TYR A 33 -1.07 4.46 -6.26
C TYR A 33 -0.13 3.62 -5.36
N ALA A 34 0.73 4.28 -4.59
CA ALA A 34 1.64 3.62 -3.65
C ALA A 34 0.87 2.83 -2.59
N LEU A 35 -0.12 3.46 -1.93
CA LEU A 35 -0.96 2.80 -0.93
C LEU A 35 -1.74 1.62 -1.52
N THR A 36 -2.40 1.80 -2.66
CA THR A 36 -3.12 0.71 -3.32
C THR A 36 -2.20 -0.46 -3.68
N THR A 37 -1.01 -0.16 -4.17
CA THR A 37 -0.02 -1.18 -4.53
C THR A 37 0.45 -1.93 -3.28
N LEU A 38 0.76 -1.25 -2.18
CA LEU A 38 1.17 -1.89 -0.93
C LEU A 38 0.09 -2.81 -0.37
N VAL A 39 -1.18 -2.37 -0.36
CA VAL A 39 -2.30 -3.22 0.07
C VAL A 39 -2.38 -4.46 -0.81
N ALA A 40 -2.36 -4.32 -2.14
CA ALA A 40 -2.41 -5.45 -3.04
C ALA A 40 -1.24 -6.43 -2.82
N ARG A 41 -0.02 -5.91 -2.60
CA ARG A 41 1.16 -6.74 -2.30
C ARG A 41 1.02 -7.48 -0.97
N LEU A 42 0.50 -6.84 0.09
CA LEU A 42 0.26 -7.52 1.38
C LEU A 42 -0.78 -8.64 1.27
N LEU A 43 -1.82 -8.45 0.46
CA LEU A 43 -2.83 -9.48 0.22
C LEU A 43 -2.28 -10.66 -0.60
N VAL A 44 -1.54 -10.37 -1.68
CA VAL A 44 -1.10 -11.38 -2.67
C VAL A 44 0.23 -12.02 -2.30
N GLU A 45 1.25 -11.24 -1.93
CA GLU A 45 2.60 -11.74 -1.66
C GLU A 45 2.73 -12.32 -0.24
N GLN A 46 2.03 -11.75 0.74
CA GLN A 46 2.09 -12.20 2.14
C GLN A 46 0.87 -13.04 2.56
N GLY A 47 -0.15 -13.15 1.70
CA GLY A 47 -1.39 -13.85 2.05
C GLY A 47 -2.13 -13.20 3.23
N THR A 48 -1.94 -11.89 3.45
CA THR A 48 -2.59 -11.20 4.56
C THR A 48 -4.08 -11.12 4.28
N GLU A 49 -4.91 -11.48 5.25
CA GLU A 49 -6.35 -11.29 5.11
C GLU A 49 -6.69 -9.80 5.10
N ILE A 50 -7.65 -9.39 4.27
CA ILE A 50 -8.08 -7.99 4.20
C ILE A 50 -8.54 -7.46 5.56
N GLY A 51 -9.16 -8.30 6.39
CA GLY A 51 -9.60 -7.95 7.74
C GLY A 51 -8.45 -7.66 8.73
N ALA A 52 -7.22 -8.08 8.41
CA ALA A 52 -6.04 -7.81 9.20
C ALA A 52 -5.31 -6.52 8.79
N LEU A 53 -5.79 -5.81 7.76
CA LEU A 53 -5.19 -4.56 7.28
C LEU A 53 -5.98 -3.33 7.75
N LEU A 54 -5.33 -2.45 8.50
CA LEU A 54 -5.85 -1.12 8.81
C LEU A 54 -5.23 -0.08 7.88
N VAL A 55 -6.08 0.53 7.04
CA VAL A 55 -5.68 1.64 6.16
C VAL A 55 -6.49 2.87 6.55
N VAL A 56 -5.80 3.97 6.85
CA VAL A 56 -6.42 5.22 7.30
C VAL A 56 -6.11 6.35 6.33
N THR A 57 -7.07 7.25 6.14
CA THR A 57 -6.90 8.49 5.38
C THR A 57 -7.47 9.67 6.17
N PHE A 58 -7.20 10.89 5.72
CA PHE A 58 -7.63 12.10 6.42
C PHE A 58 -9.13 12.39 6.29
N THR A 59 -9.78 11.92 5.22
CA THR A 59 -11.20 12.20 4.96
C THR A 59 -11.95 10.94 4.55
N ASN A 60 -13.24 10.88 4.84
CA ASN A 60 -14.08 9.75 4.42
C ASN A 60 -14.10 9.58 2.90
N ALA A 61 -14.15 10.68 2.14
CA ALA A 61 -14.09 10.65 0.68
C ALA A 61 -12.80 10.01 0.14
N ALA A 62 -11.64 10.30 0.76
CA ALA A 62 -10.37 9.68 0.38
C ALA A 62 -10.34 8.18 0.74
N THR A 63 -10.96 7.79 1.85
CA THR A 63 -11.14 6.37 2.22
C THR A 63 -11.99 5.63 1.19
N ASP A 64 -13.12 6.22 0.77
CA ASP A 64 -14.02 5.64 -0.22
C ASP A 64 -13.32 5.47 -1.58
N GLU A 65 -12.62 6.50 -2.06
CA GLU A 65 -11.84 6.43 -3.30
C GLU A 65 -10.76 5.34 -3.24
N LEU A 66 -10.02 5.29 -2.13
CA LEU A 66 -8.94 4.31 -1.95
C LEU A 66 -9.49 2.88 -1.93
N ARG A 67 -10.61 2.64 -1.26
CA ARG A 67 -11.30 1.35 -1.23
C ARG A 67 -11.67 0.90 -2.64
N ASP A 68 -12.28 1.78 -3.43
CA ASP A 68 -12.72 1.44 -4.78
C ASP A 68 -11.52 1.17 -5.70
N ARG A 69 -10.44 1.95 -5.55
CA ARG A 69 -9.19 1.74 -6.29
C ARG A 69 -8.52 0.40 -5.95
N ILE A 70 -8.50 0.01 -4.68
CA ILE A 70 -7.98 -1.30 -4.25
C ILE A 70 -8.80 -2.41 -4.90
N ARG A 71 -10.13 -2.36 -4.80
CA ARG A 71 -11.01 -3.37 -5.42
C ARG A 71 -10.81 -3.46 -6.92
N HIS A 72 -10.73 -2.33 -7.61
CA HIS A 72 -10.47 -2.29 -9.04
C HIS A 72 -9.12 -2.92 -9.39
N THR A 73 -8.06 -2.59 -8.64
CA THR A 73 -6.71 -3.13 -8.85
C THR A 73 -6.65 -4.64 -8.65
N LEU A 74 -7.34 -5.16 -7.64
CA LEU A 74 -7.39 -6.60 -7.37
C LEU A 74 -8.13 -7.36 -8.49
N ARG A 75 -9.27 -6.84 -8.95
CA ARG A 75 -10.01 -7.39 -10.09
C ARG A 75 -9.19 -7.38 -11.38
N ALA A 76 -8.54 -6.25 -11.67
CA ALA A 76 -7.70 -6.11 -12.87
C ALA A 76 -6.51 -7.08 -12.89
N ARG A 77 -6.09 -7.59 -11.72
CA ARG A 77 -5.00 -8.56 -11.56
C ARG A 77 -5.49 -10.00 -11.38
N GLY A 78 -6.80 -10.27 -11.46
CA GLY A 78 -7.37 -11.60 -11.31
C GLY A 78 -7.24 -12.21 -9.92
N VAL A 79 -7.09 -11.37 -8.88
CA VAL A 79 -6.96 -11.81 -7.49
C VAL A 79 -8.33 -12.07 -6.85
N VAL A 80 -9.36 -11.34 -7.31
CA VAL A 80 -10.77 -11.44 -6.87
C VAL A 80 -11.71 -11.19 -8.04
#